data_AF-X0Y2Y7-F1
#
_entry.id   AF-X0Y2Y7-F1
#
_cell.length_a   1.000
_cell.length_b   1.000
_cell.length_c   1.000
_cell.angle_alpha   90.00
_cell.angle_beta   90.00
_cell.angle_gamma   90.00
#
_symmetry.space_group_name_H-M   'P 1'
#
loop_
_entity.id
_entity.type
_entity.pdbx_description
1 polymer ?
#
loop_
_entity_poly.entity_id
_entity_poly.type
_entity_poly.pdbx_seq_one_letter_code
_entity_poly.pdbx_strand_id
1 'polypeptide(L)'
;GIAHAVLMAHHVVGEEPFALFFPDDIIISDVPAIRQLMDVHERHGGSVIAVQRLPRQEVVHYGVITPEAVEDRVYRVRGIVEKPSAQEAPSELATVGRYVLTADIWPLLERTPPGANGEMQLTDTLAMLLEAGHPLFAYEFEGER
;
A
#
# COMPACT_ATOMS: atom_id res chain seq x y z
N GLY A 1 0.93 -7.77 13.97
CA GLY A 1 1.11 -6.76 12.91
C GLY A 1 -0.11 -6.69 12.03
N ILE A 2 -0.15 -5.66 11.19
CA ILE A 2 -1.30 -5.33 10.32
C ILE A 2 -1.66 -6.47 9.37
N ALA A 3 -0.67 -7.13 8.76
CA ALA A 3 -0.94 -8.22 7.82
C ALA A 3 -1.75 -9.36 8.46
N HIS A 4 -1.42 -9.73 9.70
CA HIS A 4 -2.21 -10.72 10.44
C HIS A 4 -3.65 -10.25 10.70
N ALA A 5 -3.86 -8.97 11.03
CA ALA A 5 -5.21 -8.42 11.23
C ALA A 5 -6.04 -8.45 9.93
N VAL A 6 -5.42 -8.15 8.79
CA VAL A 6 -6.06 -8.26 7.47
C VAL A 6 -6.40 -9.71 7.16
N LEU A 7 -5.47 -10.64 7.38
CA LEU A 7 -5.69 -12.08 7.15
C LEU A 7 -6.88 -12.60 7.96
N MET A 8 -7.05 -12.14 9.20
CA MET A 8 -8.20 -12.55 10.02
C MET A 8 -9.55 -12.15 9.42
N ALA A 9 -9.61 -11.14 8.53
CA ALA A 9 -10.82 -10.72 7.87
C ALA A 9 -11.16 -11.53 6.59
N HIS A 10 -10.27 -12.41 6.12
CA HIS A 10 -10.44 -13.14 4.85
C HIS A 10 -11.77 -13.88 4.76
N HIS A 11 -12.17 -14.59 5.82
CA HIS A 11 -13.44 -15.33 5.87
C HIS A 11 -14.70 -14.46 5.73
N VAL A 12 -14.60 -13.15 6.00
CA VAL A 12 -15.71 -12.19 5.86
C VAL A 12 -15.70 -11.55 4.47
N VAL A 13 -14.51 -11.23 3.96
CA VAL A 13 -14.34 -10.53 2.67
C VAL A 13 -14.47 -11.47 1.48
N GLY A 14 -13.91 -12.68 1.58
CA GLY A 14 -13.87 -13.66 0.49
C GLY A 14 -12.87 -13.30 -0.63
N GLU A 15 -13.18 -13.74 -1.85
CA GLU A 15 -12.29 -13.70 -3.01
C GLU A 15 -12.55 -12.49 -3.94
N GLU A 16 -13.07 -11.39 -3.38
CA GLU A 16 -13.33 -10.15 -4.11
C GLU A 16 -12.29 -9.07 -3.75
N PRO A 17 -12.00 -8.10 -4.65
CA PRO A 17 -11.21 -6.93 -4.29
C PRO A 17 -11.85 -6.15 -3.14
N PHE A 18 -11.04 -5.61 -2.24
CA PHE A 18 -11.54 -4.94 -1.04
C PHE A 18 -10.75 -3.68 -0.70
N ALA A 19 -11.43 -2.75 -0.04
CA ALA A 19 -10.82 -1.56 0.53
C ALA A 19 -10.31 -1.84 1.95
N LEU A 20 -9.10 -1.39 2.26
CA LEU A 20 -8.51 -1.39 3.59
C LEU A 20 -8.17 0.04 4.00
N PHE A 21 -8.51 0.42 5.22
CA PHE A 21 -8.24 1.74 5.77
C PHE A 21 -7.85 1.66 7.23
N PHE A 22 -6.87 2.46 7.62
CA PHE A 22 -6.48 2.62 9.02
C PHE A 22 -7.31 3.75 9.65
N PRO A 23 -7.99 3.48 10.78
CA PRO A 23 -8.97 4.42 11.36
C PRO A 23 -8.33 5.65 12.01
N ASP A 24 -7.05 5.56 12.35
CA ASP A 24 -6.21 6.65 12.88
C ASP A 24 -5.68 7.59 11.80
N ASP A 25 -5.80 7.19 10.53
CA ASP A 25 -5.34 7.96 9.38
C ASP A 25 -6.54 8.71 8.75
N ILE A 26 -6.76 9.97 9.15
CA ILE A 26 -7.88 10.80 8.71
C ILE A 26 -7.44 11.62 7.49
N ILE A 27 -8.17 11.53 6.38
CA ILE A 27 -7.88 12.28 5.16
C ILE A 27 -9.12 13.10 4.79
N ILE A 28 -8.94 14.41 4.68
CA ILE A 28 -9.97 15.37 4.29
C ILE A 28 -9.75 15.72 2.81
N SER A 29 -10.76 15.46 1.97
CA SER A 29 -10.70 15.75 0.54
C SER A 29 -12.12 15.85 -0.03
N ASP A 30 -12.27 16.62 -1.11
CA ASP A 30 -13.54 16.74 -1.85
C ASP A 30 -13.98 15.39 -2.43
N VAL A 31 -13.01 14.62 -2.98
CA VAL A 31 -13.22 13.24 -3.41
C VAL A 31 -12.61 12.33 -2.34
N PRO A 32 -13.35 11.38 -1.74
CA PRO A 32 -12.77 10.50 -0.72
C PRO A 32 -11.52 9.78 -1.23
N ALA A 33 -10.44 9.75 -0.45
CA ALA A 33 -9.16 9.16 -0.90
C ALA A 33 -9.32 7.70 -1.37
N ILE A 34 -10.19 6.92 -0.73
CA ILE A 34 -10.46 5.55 -1.17
C ILE A 34 -11.15 5.48 -2.53
N ARG A 35 -12.00 6.46 -2.86
CA ARG A 35 -12.64 6.55 -4.18
C ARG A 35 -11.60 6.83 -5.26
N GLN A 36 -10.64 7.72 -4.99
CA GLN A 36 -9.53 8.01 -5.90
C GLN A 36 -8.73 6.74 -6.23
N LEU A 37 -8.45 5.90 -5.22
CA LEU A 37 -7.79 4.59 -5.41
C LEU A 37 -8.64 3.61 -6.22
N MET A 38 -9.96 3.55 -5.98
CA MET A 38 -10.88 2.71 -6.75
C MET A 38 -10.88 3.11 -8.23
N ASP A 39 -10.87 4.41 -8.54
CA ASP A 39 -10.82 4.90 -9.92
C ASP A 39 -9.50 4.50 -10.63
N VAL A 40 -8.39 4.35 -9.89
CA VAL A 40 -7.12 3.80 -10.42
C VAL A 40 -7.22 2.28 -10.63
N HIS A 41 -7.80 1.56 -9.66
CA HIS A 41 -8.04 0.12 -9.75
C HIS A 41 -8.92 -0.23 -10.96
N GLU A 42 -10.02 0.49 -11.17
CA GLU A 42 -10.94 0.28 -12.30
C GLU A 42 -10.27 0.50 -13.66
N ARG A 43 -9.30 1.43 -13.74
CA ARG A 43 -8.59 1.75 -14.99
C ARG A 43 -7.44 0.79 -15.31
N HIS A 44 -6.65 0.41 -14.30
CA HIS A 44 -5.40 -0.35 -14.52
C HIS A 44 -5.47 -1.80 -14.04
N GLY A 45 -6.47 -2.15 -13.24
CA GLY A 45 -6.52 -3.40 -12.48
C GLY A 45 -5.45 -3.46 -11.39
N GLY A 46 -5.36 -4.62 -10.73
CA GLY A 46 -4.36 -4.88 -9.69
C GLY A 46 -4.61 -4.12 -8.39
N SER A 47 -3.73 -4.30 -7.41
CA SER A 47 -3.85 -3.60 -6.13
C SER A 47 -3.41 -2.14 -6.26
N VAL A 48 -3.97 -1.24 -5.46
CA VAL A 48 -3.62 0.18 -5.43
C VAL A 48 -3.40 0.64 -3.99
N ILE A 49 -2.33 1.39 -3.74
CA ILE A 49 -2.03 1.97 -2.43
C ILE A 49 -1.98 3.49 -2.50
N ALA A 50 -2.47 4.16 -1.46
CA ALA A 50 -2.31 5.59 -1.34
C ALA A 50 -0.88 5.90 -0.92
N VAL A 51 -0.29 6.91 -1.56
CA VAL A 51 0.99 7.48 -1.15
C VAL A 51 0.88 8.98 -0.97
N GLN A 52 1.80 9.54 -0.20
CA GLN A 52 2.00 10.96 -0.06
C GLN A 52 3.48 11.26 -0.18
N ARG A 53 3.81 12.38 -0.80
CA ARG A 53 5.18 12.89 -0.79
C ARG A 53 5.49 13.52 0.58
N LEU A 54 6.50 13.00 1.26
CA LEU A 54 6.98 13.52 2.54
C LEU A 54 8.43 13.98 2.43
N PRO A 55 8.86 14.94 3.27
CA PRO A 55 10.28 15.25 3.42
C PRO A 55 11.08 13.98 3.73
N ARG A 56 12.27 13.85 3.12
CA ARG A 56 13.10 12.64 3.22
C ARG A 56 13.50 12.22 4.65
N GLN A 57 13.38 13.11 5.64
CA GLN A 57 13.63 12.76 7.04
C GLN A 57 12.43 12.09 7.71
N GLU A 58 11.23 12.26 7.18
CA GLU A 58 9.97 11.73 7.75
C GLU A 58 9.61 10.36 7.18
N VAL A 59 10.10 10.02 5.98
CA VAL A 59 9.81 8.74 5.31
C VAL A 59 10.27 7.51 6.10
N VAL A 60 11.19 7.69 7.05
CA VAL A 60 11.75 6.62 7.91
C VAL A 60 10.70 5.95 8.80
N HIS A 61 9.51 6.53 8.92
CA HIS A 61 8.41 6.01 9.71
C HIS A 61 7.41 5.16 8.90
N TYR A 62 7.58 5.07 7.58
CA TYR A 62 6.58 4.54 6.66
C TYR A 62 7.15 3.50 5.71
N GLY A 63 6.27 2.75 5.04
CA GLY A 63 6.64 2.03 3.82
C GLY A 63 6.93 3.02 2.70
N VAL A 64 8.05 2.87 1.98
CA VAL A 64 8.46 3.77 0.90
C VAL A 64 8.55 2.99 -0.40
N ILE A 65 7.94 3.52 -1.47
CA ILE A 65 7.89 2.83 -2.76
C ILE A 65 9.07 3.21 -3.66
N THR A 66 9.41 2.32 -4.59
CA THR A 66 10.18 2.62 -5.81
C THR A 66 9.18 2.87 -6.95
N PRO A 67 8.88 4.14 -7.29
CA PRO A 67 7.84 4.47 -8.26
C PRO A 67 8.36 4.44 -9.69
N GLU A 68 7.51 4.00 -10.62
CA GLU A 68 7.63 4.29 -12.05
C GLU A 68 6.38 5.05 -12.48
N ALA A 69 6.53 6.29 -12.94
CA ALA A 69 5.40 7.13 -13.34
C ALA A 69 4.66 6.52 -14.54
N VAL A 70 3.33 6.48 -14.46
CA VAL A 70 2.45 5.96 -15.53
C VAL A 70 1.54 7.07 -16.05
N GLU A 71 0.92 7.81 -15.13
CA GLU A 71 0.04 8.95 -15.41
C GLU A 71 0.22 10.01 -14.31
N ASP A 72 -0.52 11.13 -14.43
CA ASP A 72 -0.52 12.14 -13.38
C ASP A 72 -0.92 11.52 -12.04
N ARG A 73 -0.05 11.67 -11.03
CA ARG A 73 -0.18 11.12 -9.67
C ARG A 73 -0.31 9.60 -9.56
N VAL A 74 -0.21 8.85 -10.67
CA VAL A 74 -0.29 7.39 -10.70
C VAL A 74 1.09 6.80 -11.00
N TYR A 75 1.53 5.87 -10.15
CA TYR A 75 2.79 5.19 -10.28
C TYR A 75 2.59 3.68 -10.31
N ARG A 76 3.31 2.96 -11.17
CA ARG A 76 3.51 1.53 -11.02
C ARG A 76 4.56 1.31 -9.94
N VAL A 77 4.27 0.46 -8.97
CA VAL A 77 5.22 0.16 -7.89
C VAL A 77 6.19 -0.91 -8.38
N ARG A 78 7.50 -0.62 -8.31
CA ARG A 78 8.58 -1.57 -8.66
C ARG A 78 9.26 -2.20 -7.46
N GLY A 79 9.04 -1.62 -6.29
CA GLY A 79 9.54 -2.11 -5.02
C GLY A 79 8.89 -1.32 -3.90
N ILE A 80 8.92 -1.88 -2.70
CA ILE A 80 8.45 -1.24 -1.48
C ILE A 80 9.30 -1.73 -0.32
N VAL A 81 9.66 -0.83 0.58
CA VAL A 81 10.49 -1.14 1.76
C VAL A 81 9.86 -0.53 3.01
N GLU A 82 9.76 -1.31 4.09
CA GLU A 82 9.22 -0.84 5.36
C GLU A 82 10.27 -0.05 6.14
N LYS A 83 9.96 1.20 6.50
CA LYS A 83 10.75 2.03 7.42
C LYS A 83 12.25 2.07 7.08
N PRO A 84 12.62 2.39 5.82
CA PRO A 84 14.02 2.48 5.44
C PRO A 84 14.71 3.63 6.18
N SER A 85 16.04 3.60 6.29
CA SER A 85 16.77 4.80 6.67
C SER A 85 16.60 5.90 5.62
N ALA A 86 16.82 7.17 5.99
CA ALA A 86 16.73 8.28 5.04
C ALA A 86 17.69 8.13 3.85
N GLN A 87 18.84 7.47 4.05
CA GLN A 87 19.79 7.16 2.98
C GLN A 87 19.30 6.04 2.06
N GLU A 88 18.67 5.01 2.62
CA GLU A 88 18.20 3.83 1.88
C GLU A 88 16.81 4.00 1.25
N ALA A 89 16.08 5.06 1.63
CA ALA A 89 14.75 5.34 1.09
C ALA A 89 14.79 5.48 -0.45
N PRO A 90 14.06 4.64 -1.20
CA PRO A 90 14.11 4.63 -2.67
C PRO A 90 13.45 5.86 -3.29
N SER A 91 12.57 6.55 -2.56
CA SER A 91 11.93 7.79 -2.98
C SER A 91 11.44 8.60 -1.77
N GLU A 92 10.67 9.66 -2.04
CA GLU A 92 9.96 10.47 -1.04
C GLU A 92 8.47 10.09 -0.93
N LEU A 93 8.03 9.05 -1.66
CA LEU A 93 6.64 8.61 -1.68
C LEU A 93 6.42 7.55 -0.60
N ALA A 94 5.82 8.00 0.50
CA ALA A 94 5.48 7.19 1.65
C ALA A 94 4.05 6.65 1.53
N THR A 95 3.85 5.40 1.91
CA THR A 95 2.53 4.75 1.97
C THR A 95 1.67 5.36 3.08
N VAL A 96 0.39 5.48 2.78
CA VAL A 96 -0.65 6.01 3.68
C VAL A 96 -1.67 4.90 3.94
N GLY A 97 -2.39 4.98 5.05
CA GLY A 97 -3.33 3.96 5.52
C GLY A 97 -4.60 3.79 4.67
N ARG A 98 -4.49 3.73 3.34
CA ARG A 98 -5.56 3.48 2.37
C ARG A 98 -5.07 2.56 1.26
N TYR A 99 -5.81 1.49 1.03
CA TYR A 99 -5.47 0.44 0.07
C TYR A 99 -6.73 -0.06 -0.62
N VAL A 100 -6.61 -0.42 -1.89
CA VAL A 100 -7.54 -1.30 -2.61
C VAL A 100 -6.74 -2.53 -2.99
N LEU A 101 -7.06 -3.68 -2.40
CA LEU A 101 -6.29 -4.92 -2.56
C LEU A 101 -7.09 -5.94 -3.35
N THR A 102 -6.41 -6.70 -4.21
CA THR A 102 -6.99 -7.84 -4.94
C THR A 102 -6.86 -9.12 -4.14
N ALA A 103 -7.71 -10.11 -4.41
CA ALA A 103 -7.74 -11.39 -3.69
C ALA A 103 -6.42 -12.18 -3.77
N ASP A 104 -5.57 -11.91 -4.77
CA ASP A 104 -4.21 -12.46 -4.88
C ASP A 104 -3.34 -12.19 -3.64
N ILE A 105 -3.73 -11.23 -2.78
CA ILE A 105 -3.02 -10.94 -1.53
C ILE A 105 -3.19 -12.05 -0.49
N TRP A 106 -4.27 -12.83 -0.50
CA TRP A 106 -4.58 -13.79 0.57
C TRP A 106 -3.53 -14.88 0.75
N PRO A 107 -3.10 -15.61 -0.31
CA PRO A 107 -2.05 -16.61 -0.17
C PRO A 107 -0.70 -16.03 0.26
N LEU A 108 -0.49 -14.73 0.01
CA LEU A 108 0.74 -14.03 0.39
C LEU A 108 0.69 -13.62 1.86
N LEU A 109 -0.46 -13.18 2.37
CA LEU A 109 -0.68 -12.89 3.78
C LEU A 109 -0.43 -14.13 4.64
N GLU A 110 -0.93 -15.31 4.23
CA GLU A 110 -0.69 -16.57 4.94
C GLU A 110 0.79 -16.96 5.03
N ARG A 111 1.59 -16.55 4.02
CA ARG A 111 3.01 -16.87 3.90
C ARG A 111 3.93 -15.77 4.43
N THR A 112 3.39 -14.61 4.80
CA THR A 112 4.18 -13.46 5.24
C THR A 112 4.85 -13.81 6.58
N PRO A 113 6.20 -13.83 6.66
CA PRO A 113 6.88 -14.12 7.91
C PRO A 113 6.75 -12.94 8.89
N PRO A 114 6.92 -13.17 10.20
CA PRO A 114 7.12 -12.09 11.14
C PRO A 114 8.39 -11.28 10.81
N GLY A 115 8.29 -9.95 10.78
CA GLY A 115 9.41 -9.04 10.58
C GLY A 115 10.24 -8.80 11.85
N ALA A 116 11.07 -7.75 11.84
CA ALA A 116 12.06 -7.45 12.89
C ALA A 116 11.48 -7.32 14.31
N ASN A 117 10.22 -6.88 14.45
CA ASN A 117 9.55 -6.73 15.74
C ASN A 117 8.62 -7.92 16.09
N GLY A 118 8.74 -9.05 15.40
CA GLY A 118 7.86 -10.21 15.56
C GLY A 118 6.46 -10.00 14.97
N GLU A 119 6.27 -8.97 14.16
CA GLU A 119 5.00 -8.64 13.53
C GLU A 119 5.05 -8.85 12.02
N MET A 120 4.01 -9.50 11.47
CA MET A 120 3.79 -9.54 10.02
C MET A 120 3.41 -8.14 9.52
N GLN A 121 4.22 -7.58 8.61
CA GLN A 121 4.00 -6.27 8.02
C GLN A 121 3.27 -6.39 6.68
N LEU A 122 2.36 -5.47 6.41
CA LEU A 122 1.66 -5.43 5.12
C LEU A 122 2.62 -5.08 3.97
N THR A 123 3.65 -4.27 4.25
CA THR A 123 4.70 -3.92 3.29
C THR A 123 5.45 -5.15 2.78
N ASP A 124 5.76 -6.12 3.64
CA ASP A 124 6.41 -7.37 3.24
C ASP A 124 5.48 -8.19 2.33
N THR A 125 4.19 -8.26 2.65
CA THR A 125 3.18 -8.91 1.79
C THR A 125 3.08 -8.24 0.42
N LEU A 126 3.10 -6.90 0.36
CA LEU A 126 3.08 -6.15 -0.90
C LEU A 126 4.36 -6.37 -1.72
N ALA A 127 5.52 -6.52 -1.08
CA ALA A 127 6.75 -6.91 -1.75
C ALA A 127 6.63 -8.31 -2.36
N MET A 128 6.07 -9.28 -1.63
CA MET A 128 5.78 -10.62 -2.16
C MET A 128 4.78 -10.59 -3.33
N LEU A 129 3.80 -9.67 -3.30
CA LEU A 129 2.84 -9.48 -4.40
C LEU A 129 3.55 -9.05 -5.69
N LEU A 130 4.51 -8.13 -5.57
CA LEU A 130 5.36 -7.69 -6.69
C LEU A 130 6.24 -8.82 -7.22
N GLU A 131 6.86 -9.60 -6.33
CA GLU A 131 7.72 -10.73 -6.69
C GLU A 131 6.95 -11.84 -7.42
N ALA A 132 5.68 -12.06 -7.02
CA ALA A 132 4.77 -12.99 -7.69
C ALA A 132 4.26 -12.46 -9.06
N GLY A 133 4.60 -11.23 -9.44
CA GLY A 133 4.27 -10.63 -10.73
C GLY A 133 2.88 -10.01 -10.80
N HIS A 134 2.18 -9.87 -9.67
CA HIS A 134 0.88 -9.20 -9.64
C HIS A 134 1.06 -7.68 -9.74
N PRO A 135 0.21 -6.97 -10.52
CA PRO A 135 0.29 -5.53 -10.62
C PRO A 135 -0.05 -4.82 -9.30
N LEU A 136 0.80 -3.87 -8.93
CA LEU A 136 0.59 -2.96 -7.81
C LEU A 136 0.84 -1.53 -8.30
N PHE A 137 -0.15 -0.67 -8.07
CA PHE A 137 -0.09 0.75 -8.36
C PHE A 137 -0.08 1.56 -7.07
N ALA A 138 0.42 2.77 -7.15
CA ALA A 138 0.33 3.77 -6.11
C ALA A 138 -0.34 5.02 -6.68
N TYR A 139 -1.17 5.65 -5.87
CA TYR A 139 -1.78 6.93 -6.19
C TYR A 139 -1.38 7.96 -5.14
N GLU A 140 -0.75 9.05 -5.60
CA GLU A 140 -0.44 10.20 -4.75
C GLU A 140 -1.75 10.95 -4.49
N PHE A 141 -2.42 10.63 -3.38
CA PHE A 141 -3.81 11.06 -3.17
C PHE A 141 -3.94 12.58 -3.07
N GLU A 142 -5.10 13.10 -3.45
CA GLU A 142 -5.46 14.51 -3.24
C GLU A 142 -6.24 14.65 -1.93
N GLY A 143 -5.80 15.57 -1.08
CA GLY A 143 -6.40 15.83 0.23
C GLY A 143 -5.38 16.26 1.26
N GLU A 144 -5.87 16.56 2.46
CA GLU A 144 -5.07 16.88 3.64
C GLU A 144 -5.20 15.75 4.65
N ARG A 145 -4.06 15.33 5.20
CA ARG A 145 -3.90 14.25 6.18
C ARG A 145 -3.30 14.82 7.46
#